data_AF-A0A920AS24-F1
#
_entry.id   AF-A0A920AS24-F1
#
_cell.length_a   1.000
_cell.length_b   1.000
_cell.length_c   1.000
_cell.angle_alpha   90.00
_cell.angle_beta   90.00
_cell.angle_gamma   90.00
#
_symmetry.space_group_name_H-M   'P 1'
#
loop_
_entity.id
_entity.type
_entity.pdbx_description
1 polymer ?
#
loop_
_entity_poly.entity_id
_entity_poly.type
_entity_poly.pdbx_seq_one_letter_code
_entity_poly.pdbx_strand_id
1 'polypeptide(L)'
;MNYQNINVEITNLNFQRKYFYSIFGLYLFSLGTTTLGYSIYLLMESLGLVEKNIITWSAQGLFWFLILLSISIFILFIPVEFLNTFKLYNSSFKDLIINIIIAIFLSLLFLLIFQFFLNPINSVTSDIVDIGKAISFSGFITIPLALFMHHNLIRTFPIKDNHSYSLVLFIWIMSSQIFL
;
A
#
# COMPACT_ATOMS: atom_id res chain seq x y z
N MET A 1 -12.91 -21.88 -36.73
CA MET A 1 -11.54 -21.79 -36.19
C MET A 1 -11.25 -20.40 -35.59
N ASN A 2 -12.02 -19.96 -34.57
CA ASN A 2 -11.74 -18.71 -33.82
C ASN A 2 -11.63 -18.94 -32.29
N TYR A 3 -11.87 -20.16 -31.81
CA TYR A 3 -11.82 -20.49 -30.39
C TYR A 3 -10.40 -20.48 -29.80
N GLN A 4 -9.37 -20.70 -30.61
CA GLN A 4 -7.97 -20.63 -30.15
C GLN A 4 -7.54 -19.19 -29.85
N ASN A 5 -7.97 -18.19 -30.63
CA ASN A 5 -7.60 -16.79 -30.39
C ASN A 5 -8.25 -16.22 -29.12
N ILE A 6 -9.52 -16.58 -28.85
CA ILE A 6 -10.22 -16.15 -27.64
C ILE A 6 -9.54 -16.73 -26.37
N ASN A 7 -9.12 -18.00 -26.41
CA ASN A 7 -8.42 -18.62 -25.27
C ASN A 7 -7.05 -17.97 -25.00
N VAL A 8 -6.35 -17.48 -26.04
CA VAL A 8 -5.07 -16.76 -25.87
C VAL A 8 -5.29 -15.38 -25.24
N GLU A 9 -6.35 -14.66 -25.61
CA GLU A 9 -6.68 -13.38 -24.99
C GLU A 9 -7.11 -13.55 -23.52
N ILE A 10 -7.94 -14.56 -23.21
CA ILE A 10 -8.38 -14.85 -21.83
C ILE A 10 -7.19 -15.24 -20.94
N THR A 11 -6.24 -16.02 -21.46
CA THR A 11 -5.02 -16.41 -20.71
C THR A 11 -4.09 -15.22 -20.49
N ASN A 12 -3.96 -14.31 -21.46
CA ASN A 12 -3.19 -13.06 -21.32
C ASN A 12 -3.83 -12.08 -20.32
N LEU A 13 -5.16 -11.98 -20.28
CA LEU A 13 -5.87 -11.19 -19.26
C LEU A 13 -5.64 -11.74 -17.86
N ASN A 14 -5.64 -13.06 -17.70
CA ASN A 14 -5.37 -13.70 -16.41
C ASN A 14 -3.91 -13.52 -15.97
N PHE A 15 -2.97 -13.37 -16.91
CA PHE A 15 -1.57 -13.02 -16.65
C PHE A 15 -1.44 -11.60 -16.10
N GLN A 16 -2.06 -10.61 -16.75
CA GLN A 16 -2.06 -9.20 -16.30
C GLN A 16 -2.68 -9.02 -14.91
N ARG A 17 -3.72 -9.81 -14.60
CA ARG A 17 -4.41 -9.79 -13.31
C ARG A 17 -3.50 -10.09 -12.11
N LYS A 18 -2.48 -10.95 -12.30
CA LYS A 18 -1.51 -11.29 -11.23
C LYS A 18 -0.66 -10.10 -10.80
N TYR A 19 -0.20 -9.29 -11.76
CA TYR A 19 0.58 -8.08 -11.48
C TYR A 19 -0.24 -7.05 -10.73
N PHE A 20 -1.50 -6.87 -11.15
CA PHE A 20 -2.44 -5.99 -10.47
C PHE A 20 -2.67 -6.41 -9.01
N TYR A 21 -2.99 -7.68 -8.76
CA TYR A 21 -3.22 -8.17 -7.40
C TYR A 21 -1.99 -8.07 -6.50
N SER A 22 -0.79 -8.30 -7.05
CA SER A 22 0.46 -8.17 -6.29
C SER A 22 0.69 -6.73 -5.80
N ILE A 23 0.60 -5.75 -6.70
CA ILE A 23 0.82 -4.33 -6.37
C ILE A 23 -0.33 -3.77 -5.54
N PHE A 24 -1.56 -4.14 -5.86
CA PHE A 24 -2.72 -3.73 -5.08
C PHE A 24 -2.64 -4.27 -3.65
N GLY A 25 -2.16 -5.51 -3.48
CA GLY A 25 -1.87 -6.07 -2.17
C GLY A 25 -0.79 -5.29 -1.41
N LEU A 26 0.30 -4.92 -2.08
CA LEU A 26 1.36 -4.10 -1.48
C LEU A 26 0.81 -2.74 -1.00
N TYR A 27 0.00 -2.09 -1.83
CA TYR A 27 -0.64 -0.84 -1.49
C TYR A 27 -1.53 -0.98 -0.25
N LEU A 28 -2.44 -1.96 -0.24
CA LEU A 28 -3.34 -2.21 0.89
C LEU A 28 -2.58 -2.58 2.18
N PHE A 29 -1.50 -3.35 2.08
CA PHE A 29 -0.64 -3.62 3.24
C PHE A 29 0.02 -2.35 3.78
N SER A 30 0.56 -1.50 2.90
CA SER A 30 1.18 -0.24 3.32
C SER A 30 0.17 0.71 3.98
N LEU A 31 -1.06 0.76 3.45
CA LEU A 31 -2.15 1.55 4.01
C LEU A 31 -2.64 0.99 5.34
N GLY A 32 -2.88 -0.31 5.43
CA GLY A 32 -3.30 -0.97 6.66
C GLY A 32 -2.25 -0.82 7.77
N THR A 33 -0.97 -1.04 7.48
CA THR A 33 0.10 -0.99 8.49
C THR A 33 0.35 0.42 9.03
N THR A 34 0.36 1.44 8.18
CA THR A 34 0.54 2.84 8.62
C THR A 34 -0.67 3.36 9.40
N THR A 35 -1.89 3.03 8.97
CA THR A 35 -3.11 3.35 9.74
C THR A 35 -3.15 2.61 11.08
N LEU A 36 -2.65 1.38 11.14
CA LEU A 36 -2.47 0.65 12.40
C LEU A 36 -1.48 1.37 13.32
N GLY A 37 -0.33 1.78 12.79
CA GLY A 37 0.68 2.54 13.53
C GLY A 37 0.12 3.83 14.10
N TYR A 38 -0.67 4.57 13.31
CA TYR A 38 -1.35 5.77 13.77
C TYR A 38 -2.39 5.50 14.86
N SER A 39 -3.14 4.38 14.78
CA SER A 39 -4.05 3.99 15.86
C SER A 39 -3.31 3.77 17.18
N ILE A 40 -2.14 3.10 17.16
CA ILE A 40 -1.31 2.89 18.34
C ILE A 40 -0.78 4.22 18.88
N TYR A 41 -0.39 5.14 18.00
CA TYR A 41 0.01 6.49 18.41
C TYR A 41 -1.10 7.20 19.22
N LEU A 42 -2.35 7.17 18.74
CA LEU A 42 -3.49 7.75 19.46
C LEU A 42 -3.75 7.08 20.81
N LEU A 43 -3.50 5.78 20.93
CA LEU A 43 -3.55 5.06 22.21
C LEU A 43 -2.50 5.61 23.17
N MET A 44 -1.25 5.76 22.72
CA MET A 44 -0.15 6.29 23.55
C MET A 44 -0.42 7.72 24.00
N GLU A 45 -0.96 8.56 23.12
CA GLU A 45 -1.36 9.94 23.43
C GLU A 45 -2.51 9.98 24.45
N SER A 46 -3.49 9.09 24.32
CA SER A 46 -4.61 9.01 25.27
C SER A 46 -4.21 8.54 26.66
N LEU A 47 -3.26 7.61 26.76
CA LEU A 47 -2.68 7.13 28.02
C LEU A 47 -1.74 8.16 28.67
N GLY A 48 -1.37 9.23 27.96
CA GLY A 48 -0.43 10.24 28.44
C GLY A 48 1.03 9.79 28.41
N LEU A 49 1.36 8.78 27.59
CA LEU A 49 2.75 8.35 27.35
C LEU A 49 3.48 9.30 26.38
N VAL A 50 2.74 10.07 25.59
CA VAL A 50 3.21 11.06 24.61
C VAL A 50 2.47 12.38 24.83
N GLU A 51 3.08 13.50 24.47
CA GLU A 51 2.46 14.83 24.52
C GLU A 51 1.21 14.90 23.64
N LYS A 52 0.18 15.60 24.12
CA LYS A 52 -1.09 15.77 23.42
C LYS A 52 -0.95 16.85 22.35
N ASN A 53 -0.98 16.45 21.09
CA ASN A 53 -0.93 17.35 19.93
C ASN A 53 -2.19 17.25 19.07
N ILE A 54 -2.84 16.08 19.04
CA ILE A 54 -3.91 15.74 18.10
C ILE A 54 -5.24 15.62 18.82
N ILE A 55 -5.25 15.04 20.02
CA ILE A 55 -6.46 14.82 20.82
C ILE A 55 -6.70 15.96 21.81
N THR A 56 -7.96 16.40 21.91
CA THR A 56 -8.38 17.39 22.92
C THR A 56 -8.78 16.71 24.24
N TRP A 57 -9.28 15.48 24.17
CA TRP A 57 -9.72 14.70 25.32
C TRP A 57 -9.32 13.21 25.20
N SER A 58 -8.99 12.56 26.31
CA SER A 58 -8.49 11.17 26.32
C SER A 58 -9.52 10.17 25.79
N ALA A 59 -10.79 10.33 26.13
CA ALA A 59 -11.85 9.45 25.64
C ALA A 59 -12.06 9.56 24.12
N GLN A 60 -11.88 10.76 23.55
CA GLN A 60 -11.87 10.94 22.09
C GLN A 60 -10.74 10.14 21.45
N GLY A 61 -9.52 10.19 22.02
CA GLY A 61 -8.38 9.40 21.54
C GLY A 61 -8.65 7.89 21.57
N LEU A 62 -9.20 7.37 22.68
CA LEU A 62 -9.55 5.94 22.80
C LEU A 62 -10.63 5.51 21.80
N PHE A 63 -11.62 6.36 21.57
CA PHE A 63 -12.69 6.09 20.61
C PHE A 63 -12.13 5.97 19.18
N TRP A 64 -11.30 6.94 18.77
CA TRP A 64 -10.67 6.92 17.44
C TRP A 64 -9.66 5.79 17.29
N PHE A 65 -8.90 5.48 18.34
CA PHE A 65 -8.01 4.31 18.36
C PHE A 65 -8.77 3.03 18.00
N LEU A 66 -9.91 2.75 18.67
CA LEU A 66 -10.66 1.51 18.45
C LEU A 66 -11.23 1.43 17.03
N ILE A 67 -11.75 2.55 16.51
CA ILE A 67 -12.27 2.64 15.14
C ILE A 67 -11.14 2.37 14.13
N LEU A 68 -10.02 3.07 14.26
CA LEU A 68 -8.90 2.95 13.33
C LEU A 68 -8.25 1.58 13.38
N LEU A 69 -8.11 0.99 14.57
CA LEU A 69 -7.61 -0.37 14.74
C LEU A 69 -8.51 -1.37 14.01
N SER A 70 -9.83 -1.25 14.16
CA SER A 70 -10.78 -2.14 13.50
C SER A 70 -10.74 -1.99 11.97
N ILE A 71 -10.71 -0.76 11.47
CA ILE A 71 -10.61 -0.47 10.03
C ILE A 71 -9.29 -0.98 9.46
N SER A 72 -8.18 -0.75 10.16
CA SER A 72 -6.86 -1.18 9.72
C SER A 72 -6.75 -2.72 9.63
N ILE A 73 -7.22 -3.44 10.65
CA ILE A 73 -7.26 -4.90 10.63
C ILE A 73 -8.10 -5.41 9.46
N PHE A 74 -9.26 -4.78 9.20
CA PHE A 74 -10.10 -5.12 8.07
C PHE A 74 -9.39 -4.90 6.72
N ILE A 75 -8.69 -3.78 6.56
CA ILE A 75 -7.91 -3.48 5.34
C ILE A 75 -6.79 -4.50 5.14
N LEU A 76 -6.08 -4.86 6.21
CA LEU A 76 -5.00 -5.88 6.17
C LEU A 76 -5.52 -7.27 5.86
N PHE A 77 -6.77 -7.58 6.22
CA PHE A 77 -7.40 -8.84 5.90
C PHE A 77 -7.64 -9.03 4.39
N ILE A 78 -7.91 -7.94 3.65
CA ILE A 78 -8.27 -8.03 2.22
C ILE A 78 -7.17 -8.70 1.37
N PRO A 79 -5.90 -8.27 1.43
CA PRO A 79 -4.83 -8.93 0.70
C PRO A 79 -4.58 -10.38 1.12
N VAL A 80 -4.76 -10.67 2.41
CA VAL A 80 -4.51 -11.99 2.99
C VAL A 80 -5.51 -13.01 2.45
N GLU A 81 -6.80 -12.69 2.49
CA GLU A 81 -7.86 -13.63 2.15
C GLU A 81 -8.20 -13.64 0.65
N PHE A 82 -8.30 -12.47 0.02
CA PHE A 82 -8.87 -12.38 -1.33
C PHE A 82 -7.84 -12.32 -2.46
N LEU A 83 -6.65 -11.73 -2.22
CA LEU A 83 -5.64 -11.54 -3.27
C LEU A 83 -4.63 -12.69 -3.33
N ASN A 84 -4.24 -13.23 -2.17
CA ASN A 84 -3.41 -14.43 -1.99
C ASN A 84 -2.20 -14.55 -2.96
N THR A 85 -1.54 -13.43 -3.26
CA THR A 85 -0.44 -13.33 -4.23
C THR A 85 0.72 -12.51 -3.67
N PHE A 86 1.50 -13.13 -2.78
CA PHE A 86 2.67 -12.48 -2.12
C PHE A 86 3.97 -12.64 -2.90
N LYS A 87 3.91 -12.50 -4.23
CA LYS A 87 5.09 -12.63 -5.10
C LYS A 87 5.14 -11.48 -6.10
N LEU A 88 6.34 -10.94 -6.30
CA LEU A 88 6.62 -9.96 -7.35
C LEU A 88 7.13 -10.69 -8.58
N TYR A 89 6.39 -10.57 -9.68
CA TYR A 89 6.79 -11.11 -10.98
C TYR A 89 7.58 -10.01 -11.71
N ASN A 90 8.90 -10.03 -11.63
CA ASN A 90 9.75 -8.99 -12.22
C ASN A 90 10.94 -9.57 -12.99
N SER A 91 10.69 -10.65 -13.73
CA SER A 91 11.73 -11.44 -14.40
C SER A 91 12.16 -10.84 -15.75
N SER A 92 11.23 -10.28 -16.51
CA SER A 92 11.50 -9.64 -17.79
C SER A 92 11.31 -8.13 -17.70
N PHE A 93 11.94 -7.39 -18.61
CA PHE A 93 11.76 -5.93 -18.70
C PHE A 93 10.29 -5.54 -19.00
N LYS A 94 9.56 -6.40 -19.73
CA LYS A 94 8.12 -6.22 -19.96
C LYS A 94 7.33 -6.28 -18.65
N ASP A 95 7.66 -7.24 -17.77
CA ASP A 95 7.01 -7.39 -16.46
C ASP A 95 7.27 -6.17 -15.57
N LEU A 96 8.50 -5.67 -15.58
CA LEU A 96 8.88 -4.45 -14.88
C LEU A 96 7.99 -3.27 -15.30
N ILE A 97 7.90 -3.01 -16.60
CA ILE A 97 7.12 -1.87 -17.12
C ILE A 97 5.65 -1.99 -16.71
N ILE A 98 5.06 -3.19 -16.83
CA ILE A 98 3.66 -3.43 -16.44
C ILE A 98 3.47 -3.14 -14.95
N ASN A 99 4.37 -3.62 -14.10
CA ASN A 99 4.31 -3.36 -12.66
C ASN A 99 4.42 -1.86 -12.35
N ILE A 100 5.34 -1.15 -12.98
CA ILE A 100 5.53 0.29 -12.76
C ILE A 100 4.29 1.07 -13.17
N ILE A 101 3.71 0.77 -14.35
CA ILE A 101 2.50 1.45 -14.83
C ILE A 101 1.34 1.21 -13.87
N ILE A 102 1.15 -0.03 -13.40
CA ILE A 102 0.09 -0.36 -12.43
C ILE A 102 0.31 0.38 -11.11
N ALA A 103 1.54 0.40 -10.59
CA ALA A 103 1.86 1.09 -9.34
C ALA A 103 1.57 2.59 -9.43
N ILE A 104 1.99 3.23 -10.52
CA ILE A 104 1.72 4.65 -10.78
C ILE A 104 0.22 4.91 -10.89
N PHE A 105 -0.49 4.14 -11.72
CA PHE A 105 -1.91 4.32 -11.94
C PHE A 105 -2.71 4.15 -10.64
N LEU A 106 -2.43 3.08 -9.90
CA LEU A 106 -3.10 2.79 -8.64
C LEU A 106 -2.86 3.87 -7.59
N SER A 107 -1.61 4.32 -7.48
CA SER A 107 -1.22 5.35 -6.52
C SER A 107 -1.88 6.69 -6.85
N LEU A 108 -1.92 7.09 -8.12
CA LEU A 108 -2.61 8.30 -8.56
C LEU A 108 -4.11 8.22 -8.32
N LEU A 109 -4.73 7.06 -8.58
CA LEU A 109 -6.15 6.84 -8.34
C LEU A 109 -6.48 7.03 -6.86
N PHE A 110 -5.72 6.42 -5.95
CA PHE A 110 -5.94 6.60 -4.52
C PHE A 110 -5.61 8.00 -4.03
N LEU A 111 -4.60 8.66 -4.60
CA LEU A 111 -4.31 10.06 -4.28
C LEU A 111 -5.53 10.95 -4.54
N LEU A 112 -6.20 10.76 -5.68
CA LEU A 112 -7.43 11.49 -6.01
C LEU A 112 -8.56 11.16 -5.02
N ILE A 113 -8.71 9.89 -4.62
CA ILE A 113 -9.70 9.49 -3.62
C ILE A 113 -9.44 10.22 -2.29
N PHE A 114 -8.22 10.18 -1.77
CA PHE A 114 -7.88 10.85 -0.51
C PHE A 114 -7.99 12.38 -0.59
N GLN A 115 -7.66 12.97 -1.74
CA GLN A 115 -7.68 14.42 -1.91
C GLN A 115 -9.09 14.99 -2.05
N PHE A 116 -9.98 14.30 -2.77
CA PHE A 116 -11.28 14.87 -3.16
C PHE A 116 -12.48 14.28 -2.42
N PHE A 117 -12.44 12.99 -2.05
CA PHE A 117 -13.60 12.32 -1.44
C PHE A 117 -13.66 12.48 0.08
N LEU A 118 -12.55 12.79 0.74
CA LEU A 118 -12.48 12.92 2.19
C LEU A 118 -12.28 14.38 2.59
N ASN A 119 -13.34 15.03 3.07
CA ASN A 119 -13.27 16.37 3.63
C ASN A 119 -13.03 16.28 5.15
N PRO A 120 -11.86 16.68 5.67
CA PRO A 120 -11.52 16.50 7.09
C PRO A 120 -12.35 17.42 7.98
N ILE A 121 -12.98 16.85 9.01
CA ILE A 121 -13.82 17.58 9.98
C ILE A 121 -13.06 17.78 11.30
N ASN A 122 -12.23 16.78 11.67
CA ASN A 122 -11.45 16.75 12.90
C ASN A 122 -9.95 16.54 12.58
N SER A 123 -9.06 16.89 13.53
CA SER A 123 -7.60 16.67 13.42
C SER A 123 -7.26 15.23 13.01
N VAL A 124 -7.85 14.26 13.69
CA VAL A 124 -7.67 12.82 13.39
C VAL A 124 -8.02 12.48 11.94
N THR A 125 -9.11 13.04 11.40
CA THR A 125 -9.50 12.80 10.00
C THR A 125 -8.60 13.51 9.01
N SER A 126 -7.98 14.63 9.39
CA SER A 126 -6.95 15.28 8.59
C SER A 126 -5.72 14.39 8.47
N ASP A 127 -5.23 13.86 9.59
CA ASP A 127 -4.05 13.00 9.61
C ASP A 127 -4.27 11.72 8.80
N ILE A 128 -5.46 11.12 8.84
CA ILE A 128 -5.81 9.96 8.00
C ILE A 128 -5.72 10.31 6.51
N VAL A 129 -6.22 11.49 6.13
CA VAL A 129 -6.16 11.96 4.74
C VAL A 129 -4.70 12.18 4.32
N ASP A 130 -3.88 12.76 5.19
CA ASP A 130 -2.48 13.04 4.90
C ASP A 130 -1.63 11.75 4.87
N ILE A 131 -1.90 10.78 5.73
CA ILE A 131 -1.35 9.41 5.64
C ILE A 131 -1.69 8.79 4.28
N GLY A 132 -2.96 8.86 3.85
CA GLY A 132 -3.39 8.32 2.56
C GLY A 132 -2.68 8.97 1.37
N LYS A 133 -2.50 10.29 1.42
CA LYS A 133 -1.72 11.03 0.41
C LYS A 133 -0.25 10.63 0.42
N ALA A 134 0.39 10.56 1.58
CA ALA A 134 1.81 10.23 1.73
C ALA A 134 2.13 8.83 1.16
N ILE A 135 1.28 7.85 1.43
CA ILE A 135 1.41 6.49 0.89
C ILE A 135 1.24 6.48 -0.63
N SER A 136 0.28 7.25 -1.13
CA SER A 136 0.04 7.39 -2.56
C SER A 136 1.21 8.08 -3.26
N PHE A 137 1.78 9.15 -2.70
CA PHE A 137 2.97 9.81 -3.25
C PHE A 137 4.20 8.90 -3.22
N SER A 138 4.42 8.20 -2.11
CA SER A 138 5.45 7.18 -1.99
C SER A 138 5.28 6.07 -3.03
N GLY A 139 4.03 5.65 -3.27
CA GLY A 139 3.68 4.65 -4.28
C GLY A 139 3.94 5.11 -5.71
N PHE A 140 3.70 6.40 -5.97
CA PHE A 140 3.94 7.03 -7.26
C PHE A 140 5.44 7.17 -7.58
N ILE A 141 6.26 7.53 -6.59
CA ILE A 141 7.69 7.86 -6.82
C ILE A 141 8.60 6.70 -6.44
N THR A 142 8.53 6.25 -5.19
CA THR A 142 9.51 5.34 -4.60
C THR A 142 9.35 3.91 -5.13
N ILE A 143 8.12 3.44 -5.34
CA ILE A 143 7.89 2.05 -5.77
C ILE A 143 8.39 1.76 -7.17
N PRO A 144 8.17 2.61 -8.19
CA PRO A 144 8.81 2.44 -9.48
C PRO A 144 10.34 2.34 -9.40
N LEU A 145 10.96 3.20 -8.59
CA LEU A 145 12.41 3.18 -8.36
C LEU A 145 12.85 1.90 -7.65
N ALA A 146 12.11 1.47 -6.63
CA ALA A 146 12.39 0.25 -5.87
C ALA A 146 12.27 -1.00 -6.77
N LEU A 147 11.24 -1.07 -7.61
CA LEU A 147 11.06 -2.17 -8.58
C LEU A 147 12.16 -2.19 -9.64
N PHE A 148 12.61 -1.02 -10.11
CA PHE A 148 13.74 -0.91 -11.03
C PHE A 148 15.05 -1.34 -10.39
N MET A 149 15.33 -0.89 -9.17
CA MET A 149 16.52 -1.34 -8.42
C MET A 149 16.47 -2.84 -8.17
N HIS A 150 15.33 -3.36 -7.73
CA HIS A 150 15.11 -4.78 -7.48
C HIS A 150 15.37 -5.64 -8.73
N HIS A 151 14.86 -5.23 -9.90
CA HIS A 151 15.11 -5.93 -11.16
C HIS A 151 16.60 -6.00 -11.52
N ASN A 152 17.33 -4.91 -11.30
CA ASN A 152 18.78 -4.88 -11.56
C ASN A 152 19.56 -5.68 -10.52
N LEU A 153 19.14 -5.67 -9.26
CA LEU A 153 19.78 -6.43 -8.19
C LEU A 153 19.61 -7.93 -8.35
N ILE A 154 18.45 -8.43 -8.80
CA ILE A 154 18.27 -9.87 -9.08
C ILE A 154 19.24 -10.38 -10.16
N ARG A 155 19.59 -9.53 -11.14
CA ARG A 155 20.58 -9.90 -12.18
C ARG A 155 22.01 -10.02 -11.65
N THR A 156 22.31 -9.40 -10.51
CA THR A 156 23.66 -9.39 -9.90
C THR A 156 23.77 -10.33 -8.70
N PHE A 157 22.70 -10.51 -7.93
CA PHE A 157 22.59 -11.42 -6.81
C PHE A 157 21.33 -12.27 -6.94
N PRO A 158 21.40 -13.62 -6.86
CA PRO A 158 20.22 -14.47 -6.91
C PRO A 158 19.45 -14.39 -5.58
N ILE A 159 18.76 -13.27 -5.36
CA ILE A 159 17.85 -13.08 -4.23
C ILE A 159 16.65 -14.00 -4.46
N LYS A 160 16.35 -14.84 -3.47
CA LYS A 160 15.20 -15.76 -3.53
C LYS A 160 13.89 -14.95 -3.63
N ASP A 161 13.07 -15.27 -4.63
CA ASP A 161 11.83 -14.55 -4.97
C ASP A 161 10.87 -14.29 -3.78
N ASN A 162 10.92 -15.14 -2.74
CA ASN A 162 10.09 -14.98 -1.55
C ASN A 162 10.40 -13.72 -0.73
N HIS A 163 11.62 -13.19 -0.77
CA HIS A 163 11.99 -12.00 0.03
C HIS A 163 11.74 -10.68 -0.71
N SER A 164 11.66 -10.72 -2.04
CA SER A 164 11.43 -9.57 -2.91
C SER A 164 10.19 -8.78 -2.55
N TYR A 165 9.06 -9.48 -2.34
CA TYR A 165 7.78 -8.85 -2.01
C TYR A 165 7.83 -8.10 -0.67
N SER A 166 8.37 -8.76 0.36
CA SER A 166 8.51 -8.17 1.69
C SER A 166 9.47 -6.98 1.71
N LEU A 167 10.55 -7.03 0.92
CA LEU A 167 11.51 -5.93 0.83
C LEU A 167 10.86 -4.69 0.20
N VAL A 168 10.13 -4.84 -0.91
CA VAL A 168 9.42 -3.72 -1.54
C VAL A 168 8.33 -3.16 -0.63
N LEU A 169 7.60 -4.03 0.09
CA LEU A 169 6.62 -3.60 1.10
C LEU A 169 7.28 -2.76 2.21
N PHE A 170 8.42 -3.22 2.73
CA PHE A 170 9.16 -2.51 3.75
C PHE A 170 9.65 -1.14 3.24
N ILE A 171 10.19 -1.09 2.02
CA ILE A 171 10.58 0.18 1.39
C ILE A 171 9.37 1.11 1.29
N TRP A 172 8.20 0.62 0.85
CA TRP A 172 7.00 1.44 0.73
C TRP A 172 6.60 2.07 2.06
N ILE A 173 6.54 1.26 3.12
CA ILE A 173 6.14 1.74 4.45
C ILE A 173 7.14 2.78 4.94
N MET A 174 8.45 2.52 4.83
CA MET A 174 9.47 3.45 5.30
C MET A 174 9.48 4.74 4.48
N SER A 175 9.32 4.66 3.15
CA SER A 175 9.28 5.86 2.32
C SER A 175 8.01 6.68 2.52
N SER A 176 6.88 6.06 2.91
CA SER A 176 5.68 6.82 3.26
C SER A 176 5.90 7.78 4.43
N GLN A 177 6.80 7.44 5.36
CA GLN A 177 7.15 8.30 6.50
C GLN A 177 7.93 9.55 6.08
N ILE A 178 8.56 9.56 4.89
CA ILE A 178 9.28 10.73 4.37
C ILE A 178 8.29 11.76 3.80
N PHE A 179 7.10 11.32 3.38
CA PHE A 179 6.06 12.16 2.78
C PHE A 179 4.96 12.56 3.76
N LEU A 180 5.01 12.07 5.01
CA LEU A 180 4.20 12.51 6.14
C LEU A 180 4.86 13.72 6.82
#